data_AF-H8KZN9-F1
#
_entry.id   AF-H8KZN9-F1
#
_cell.length_a   1.000
_cell.length_b   1.000
_cell.length_c   1.000
_cell.angle_alpha   90.00
_cell.angle_beta   90.00
_cell.angle_gamma   90.00
#
_symmetry.space_group_name_H-M   'P 1'
#
loop_
_entity.id
_entity.type
_entity.pdbx_description
1 polymer ?
#
loop_
_entity_poly.entity_id
_entity_poly.type
_entity_poly.pdbx_seq_one_letter_code
_entity_poly.pdbx_strand_id
1 'polypeptide(L)'
;MGMSELKIDGRPLEGRRVLVWGFGREGRAVLELLRPQLPFLQLAVLCSEAEREAVLAFDARLRVLDGPVDAELLAGWDIIVKSPGISAYVPALLEARRRGSLVTSGTALWFARHPQARVVAVTGTKGKSTTSAMLAHLARSLGLATVLAGNIGLPLLEVDAVEADLWVLELSSFQTREAGPLELAVIVSLYEEHLDWHGSRQRYVEDKLALAEVARQLLLPASSPVLRERLGGHAGLSLFGQPEGWHVRDEAIWRGGQRIFERARLALPGLHNALNACAALTALELMGHDAMAAAPALATFRALPHRLQALGLRDGRQWVNDSISTTPEATLAALQSLPDGEVTVIVGGHERGLDWSHFIDEVQQEAPALIITQGANGPRIAEALRTADYRGRLESRADLAAAVDCARALTPAGDTILLSPGAPSFDQFSDYAARGRRFAELAGFAAESATMIEGMGLA
;
A
#
# COMPACT_ATOMS: atom_id res chain seq x y z
N MET A 1 -8.09 -28.03 5.79
CA MET A 1 -7.41 -28.47 4.54
C MET A 1 -6.09 -29.09 4.95
N GLY A 2 -5.88 -30.38 4.71
CA GLY A 2 -4.77 -31.15 5.27
C GLY A 2 -3.48 -31.09 4.44
N MET A 3 -2.43 -30.57 5.07
CA MET A 3 -1.02 -31.05 5.11
C MET A 3 -0.21 -31.35 3.82
N SER A 4 -0.77 -31.46 2.61
CA SER A 4 0.00 -31.86 1.39
C SER A 4 -0.36 -31.12 0.09
N GLU A 5 -1.11 -30.02 0.14
CA GLU A 5 -1.75 -29.43 -1.05
C GLU A 5 -1.35 -28.00 -1.39
N LEU A 6 -0.42 -27.37 -0.66
CA LEU A 6 0.01 -26.03 -1.04
C LEU A 6 0.72 -26.08 -2.40
N LYS A 7 0.01 -25.62 -3.42
CA LYS A 7 0.43 -25.61 -4.82
C LYS A 7 0.56 -24.18 -5.28
N ILE A 8 1.65 -23.89 -5.97
CA ILE A 8 1.82 -22.62 -6.70
C ILE A 8 1.79 -22.96 -8.18
N ASP A 9 0.84 -22.40 -8.91
CA ASP A 9 0.55 -22.75 -10.31
C ASP A 9 0.40 -24.26 -10.52
N GLY A 10 -0.31 -24.93 -9.60
CA GLY A 10 -0.53 -26.38 -9.63
C GLY A 10 0.68 -27.23 -9.23
N ARG A 11 1.84 -26.65 -8.93
CA ARG A 11 3.05 -27.37 -8.54
C ARG A 11 3.13 -27.51 -7.01
N PRO A 12 3.28 -28.72 -6.46
CA PRO A 12 3.47 -28.90 -5.02
C PRO A 12 4.81 -28.31 -4.58
N LEU A 13 4.81 -27.70 -3.40
CA LEU A 13 6.02 -27.16 -2.76
C LEU A 13 6.90 -28.27 -2.16
N GLU A 14 6.34 -29.42 -1.80
CA GLU A 14 7.09 -30.50 -1.17
C GLU A 14 8.22 -31.02 -2.06
N GLY A 15 9.40 -31.24 -1.47
CA GLY A 15 10.61 -31.67 -2.19
C GLY A 15 11.26 -30.58 -3.07
N ARG A 16 10.74 -29.35 -3.08
CA ARG A 16 11.32 -28.22 -3.84
C ARG A 16 12.32 -27.42 -3.02
N ARG A 17 13.23 -26.78 -3.73
CA ARG A 17 14.12 -25.72 -3.23
C ARG A 17 13.41 -24.39 -3.39
N VAL A 18 13.10 -23.74 -2.26
CA VAL A 18 12.39 -22.47 -2.22
C VAL A 18 13.30 -21.37 -1.68
N LEU A 19 13.45 -20.32 -2.49
CA LEU A 19 14.16 -19.10 -2.12
C LEU A 19 13.15 -18.01 -1.74
N VAL A 20 13.28 -17.44 -0.54
CA VAL A 20 12.58 -16.20 -0.17
C VAL A 20 13.53 -15.04 -0.40
N TRP A 21 13.16 -14.12 -1.30
CA TRP A 21 13.97 -12.94 -1.59
C TRP A 21 13.41 -11.71 -0.85
N GLY A 22 14.15 -11.31 0.20
CA GLY A 22 13.83 -10.26 1.16
C GLY A 22 13.33 -10.81 2.50
N PHE A 23 13.77 -10.22 3.62
CA PHE A 23 13.43 -10.63 4.99
C PHE A 23 12.65 -9.56 5.79
N GLY A 24 12.03 -8.61 5.08
CA GLY A 24 11.07 -7.68 5.67
C GLY A 24 9.78 -8.39 6.11
N ARG A 25 8.74 -7.60 6.44
CA ARG A 25 7.44 -8.11 6.91
C ARG A 25 6.88 -9.25 6.05
N GLU A 26 6.81 -9.06 4.73
CA GLU A 26 6.32 -10.08 3.78
C GLU A 26 7.21 -11.34 3.75
N GLY A 27 8.54 -11.19 3.77
CA GLY A 27 9.44 -12.32 3.79
C GLY A 27 9.29 -13.18 5.04
N ARG A 28 9.14 -12.53 6.21
CA ARG A 28 8.84 -13.22 7.47
C ARG A 28 7.49 -13.91 7.42
N ALA A 29 6.44 -13.23 6.94
CA ALA A 29 5.11 -13.82 6.80
C ALA A 29 5.13 -15.07 5.90
N VAL A 30 5.87 -15.06 4.79
CA VAL A 30 6.08 -16.25 3.94
C VAL A 30 6.75 -17.39 4.72
N LEU A 31 7.77 -17.09 5.52
CA LEU A 31 8.47 -18.12 6.30
C LEU A 31 7.60 -18.68 7.43
N GLU A 32 6.83 -17.83 8.12
CA GLU A 32 5.82 -18.21 9.12
C GLU A 32 4.70 -19.05 8.51
N LEU A 33 4.34 -18.78 7.25
CA LEU A 33 3.40 -19.58 6.46
C LEU A 33 3.96 -20.97 6.19
N LEU A 34 5.15 -21.03 5.59
CA LEU A 34 5.69 -22.24 4.99
C LEU A 34 6.29 -23.18 6.03
N ARG A 35 7.01 -22.66 7.04
CA ARG A 35 7.82 -23.52 7.91
C ARG A 35 6.99 -24.44 8.81
N PRO A 36 5.91 -23.99 9.48
CA PRO A 36 5.07 -24.87 10.29
C PRO A 36 4.36 -25.94 9.43
N GLN A 37 3.99 -25.58 8.20
CA GLN A 37 3.27 -26.48 7.28
C GLN A 37 4.19 -27.48 6.57
N LEU A 38 5.42 -27.07 6.26
CA LEU A 38 6.41 -27.86 5.50
C LEU A 38 7.76 -27.84 6.24
N PRO A 39 7.89 -28.55 7.37
CA PRO A 39 9.06 -28.48 8.24
C PRO A 39 10.37 -28.92 7.57
N PHE A 40 10.28 -29.82 6.59
CA PHE A 40 11.42 -30.37 5.84
C PHE A 40 11.71 -29.65 4.51
N LEU A 41 10.96 -28.58 4.19
CA LEU A 41 11.18 -27.82 2.97
C LEU A 41 12.57 -27.17 2.97
N GLN A 42 13.28 -27.30 1.85
CA GLN A 42 14.56 -26.63 1.64
C GLN A 42 14.29 -25.14 1.39
N LEU A 43 14.43 -24.35 2.46
CA LEU A 43 14.22 -22.90 2.45
C LEU A 43 15.55 -22.17 2.58
N ALA A 44 15.77 -21.20 1.69
CA ALA A 44 16.80 -20.20 1.86
C ALA A 44 16.22 -18.79 1.81
N VAL A 45 16.99 -17.85 2.34
CA VAL A 45 16.66 -16.42 2.32
C VAL A 45 17.80 -15.66 1.64
N LEU A 46 17.46 -14.86 0.65
CA LEU A 46 18.34 -13.85 0.07
C LEU A 46 17.96 -12.50 0.66
N CYS A 47 18.84 -11.93 1.48
CA CYS A 47 18.62 -10.68 2.22
C CYS A 47 19.89 -9.84 2.24
N SER A 48 19.82 -8.65 2.83
CA SER A 48 21.02 -7.85 3.09
C SER A 48 21.87 -8.48 4.20
N GLU A 49 23.17 -8.17 4.24
CA GLU A 49 24.08 -8.65 5.29
C GLU A 49 23.58 -8.25 6.69
N ALA A 50 23.02 -7.05 6.83
CA ALA A 50 22.46 -6.54 8.08
C ALA A 50 21.26 -7.37 8.59
N GLU A 51 20.55 -8.09 7.71
CA GLU A 51 19.41 -8.93 8.08
C GLU A 51 19.81 -10.36 8.43
N ARG A 52 21.06 -10.78 8.18
CA ARG A 52 21.53 -12.16 8.34
C ARG A 52 21.28 -12.73 9.73
N GLU A 53 21.70 -12.01 10.77
CA GLU A 53 21.53 -12.46 12.15
C GLU A 53 20.05 -12.63 12.50
N ALA A 54 19.20 -11.70 12.04
CA ALA A 54 17.76 -11.75 12.27
C ALA A 54 17.09 -12.95 11.56
N VAL A 55 17.57 -13.32 10.36
CA VAL A 55 17.09 -14.53 9.65
C VAL A 55 17.41 -15.79 10.45
N LEU A 56 18.66 -15.93 10.91
CA LEU A 56 19.10 -17.11 11.64
C LEU A 56 18.49 -17.20 13.05
N ALA A 57 18.21 -16.05 13.68
CA ALA A 57 17.47 -15.98 14.94
C ALA A 57 15.99 -16.39 14.76
N PHE A 58 15.40 -16.09 13.60
CA PHE A 58 14.04 -16.50 13.28
C PHE A 58 13.93 -18.01 13.07
N ASP A 59 14.83 -18.61 12.31
CA ASP A 59 14.93 -20.07 12.18
C ASP A 59 16.36 -20.48 11.79
N ALA A 60 17.08 -21.09 12.73
CA ALA A 60 18.48 -21.50 12.55
C ALA A 60 18.69 -22.56 11.44
N ARG A 61 17.61 -23.17 10.93
CA ARG A 61 17.67 -24.10 9.79
C ARG A 61 17.67 -23.40 8.43
N LEU A 62 17.39 -22.09 8.39
CA LEU A 62 17.40 -21.33 7.15
C LEU A 62 18.81 -21.16 6.63
N ARG A 63 18.99 -21.42 5.34
CA ARG A 63 20.23 -21.04 4.64
C ARG A 63 20.13 -19.57 4.23
N VAL A 64 21.02 -18.72 4.73
CA VAL A 64 21.18 -17.36 4.19
C VAL A 64 22.11 -17.42 2.98
N LEU A 65 21.68 -16.81 1.87
CA LEU A 65 22.50 -16.73 0.66
C LEU A 65 23.30 -15.44 0.64
N ASP A 66 24.58 -15.58 0.36
CA ASP A 66 25.54 -14.49 0.22
C ASP A 66 26.04 -14.43 -1.22
N GLY A 67 26.39 -13.23 -1.70
CA GLY A 67 26.97 -13.02 -3.03
C GLY A 67 26.15 -12.12 -3.95
N PRO A 68 26.65 -11.82 -5.16
CA PRO A 68 25.93 -11.01 -6.12
C PRO A 68 24.65 -11.71 -6.55
N VAL A 69 23.55 -10.94 -6.65
CA VAL A 69 22.28 -11.48 -7.13
C VAL A 69 22.32 -11.60 -8.64
N ASP A 70 22.75 -12.76 -9.12
CA ASP A 70 22.82 -13.10 -10.53
C ASP A 70 21.86 -14.24 -10.90
N ALA A 71 21.78 -14.49 -12.21
CA ALA A 71 20.92 -15.52 -12.75
C ALA A 71 21.32 -16.94 -12.33
N GLU A 72 22.61 -17.19 -12.07
CA GLU A 72 23.12 -18.51 -11.71
C GLU A 72 22.67 -18.89 -10.30
N LEU A 73 22.81 -17.94 -9.36
CA LEU A 73 22.32 -18.09 -7.99
C LEU A 73 20.81 -18.34 -7.98
N LEU A 74 20.03 -17.54 -8.71
CA LEU A 74 18.57 -17.63 -8.72
C LEU A 74 18.08 -18.92 -9.42
N ALA A 75 18.69 -19.31 -10.54
CA ALA A 75 18.30 -20.52 -11.28
C ALA A 75 18.60 -21.82 -10.52
N GLY A 76 19.42 -21.76 -9.47
CA GLY A 76 19.63 -22.86 -8.52
C GLY A 76 18.40 -23.21 -7.68
N TRP A 77 17.31 -22.44 -7.78
CA TRP A 77 16.09 -22.62 -6.99
C TRP A 77 14.90 -22.97 -7.86
N ASP A 78 14.05 -23.88 -7.37
CA ASP A 78 12.88 -24.33 -8.11
C ASP A 78 11.75 -23.30 -8.02
N ILE A 79 11.66 -22.62 -6.87
CA ILE A 79 10.67 -21.57 -6.58
C ILE A 79 11.37 -20.38 -5.92
N ILE A 80 11.04 -19.17 -6.37
CA ILE A 80 11.53 -17.91 -5.83
C ILE A 80 10.31 -17.09 -5.40
N VAL A 81 10.15 -16.88 -4.09
CA VAL A 81 9.13 -16.00 -3.51
C VAL A 81 9.75 -14.63 -3.31
N LYS A 82 9.41 -13.66 -4.17
CA LYS A 82 9.95 -12.31 -4.08
C LYS A 82 9.10 -11.42 -3.16
N SER A 83 9.75 -10.52 -2.43
CA SER A 83 9.08 -9.40 -1.77
C SER A 83 8.55 -8.39 -2.82
N PRO A 84 7.45 -7.65 -2.56
CA PRO A 84 6.87 -6.70 -3.52
C PRO A 84 7.85 -5.62 -4.01
N GLY A 85 8.76 -5.16 -3.14
CA GLY A 85 9.76 -4.15 -3.49
C GLY A 85 10.82 -4.62 -4.49
N ILE A 86 10.90 -5.92 -4.78
CA ILE A 86 11.80 -6.46 -5.81
C ILE A 86 11.06 -6.53 -7.13
N SER A 87 11.60 -5.84 -8.14
CA SER A 87 11.01 -5.81 -9.47
C SER A 87 10.95 -7.20 -10.11
N ALA A 88 9.82 -7.52 -10.73
CA ALA A 88 9.65 -8.72 -11.53
C ALA A 88 10.49 -8.71 -12.82
N TYR A 89 11.13 -7.57 -13.13
CA TYR A 89 11.89 -7.32 -14.35
C TYR A 89 13.40 -7.25 -14.13
N VAL A 90 13.89 -7.53 -12.92
CA VAL A 90 15.33 -7.62 -12.67
C VAL A 90 15.93 -8.69 -13.61
N PRO A 91 17.01 -8.39 -14.35
CA PRO A 91 17.57 -9.31 -15.35
C PRO A 91 17.84 -10.72 -14.82
N ALA A 92 18.37 -10.83 -13.60
CA ALA A 92 18.63 -12.11 -12.94
C ALA A 92 17.36 -12.97 -12.77
N LEU A 93 16.23 -12.33 -12.42
CA LEU A 93 14.96 -13.00 -12.20
C LEU A 93 14.30 -13.44 -13.51
N LEU A 94 14.40 -12.60 -14.56
CA LEU A 94 13.94 -12.95 -15.90
C LEU A 94 14.67 -14.18 -16.45
N GLU A 95 15.99 -14.22 -16.27
CA GLU A 95 16.80 -15.36 -16.71
C GLU A 95 16.53 -16.62 -15.88
N ALA A 96 16.36 -16.50 -14.56
CA ALA A 96 15.96 -17.63 -13.71
C ALA A 96 14.62 -18.23 -14.16
N ARG A 97 13.64 -17.38 -14.49
CA ARG A 97 12.36 -17.83 -15.05
C ARG A 97 12.55 -18.56 -16.39
N ARG A 98 13.41 -18.04 -17.29
CA ARG A 98 13.75 -18.68 -18.56
C ARG A 98 14.39 -20.07 -18.36
N ARG A 99 15.14 -20.25 -17.28
CA ARG A 99 15.78 -21.51 -16.88
C ARG A 99 14.86 -22.47 -16.09
N GLY A 100 13.60 -22.08 -15.86
CA GLY A 100 12.57 -22.96 -15.30
C GLY A 100 12.19 -22.70 -13.85
N SER A 101 12.84 -21.74 -13.17
CA SER A 101 12.44 -21.32 -11.82
C SER A 101 11.04 -20.70 -11.85
N LEU A 102 10.19 -21.12 -10.93
CA LEU A 102 8.89 -20.47 -10.72
C LEU A 102 9.09 -19.23 -9.86
N VAL A 103 8.71 -18.06 -10.35
CA VAL A 103 8.75 -16.82 -9.56
C VAL A 103 7.34 -16.49 -9.10
N THR A 104 7.18 -16.29 -7.80
CA THR A 104 5.91 -16.02 -7.13
C THR A 104 6.10 -14.98 -6.01
N SER A 105 5.06 -14.71 -5.22
CA SER A 105 5.06 -13.71 -4.16
C SER A 105 4.13 -14.10 -3.01
N GLY A 106 4.16 -13.31 -1.93
CA GLY A 106 3.18 -13.46 -0.86
C GLY A 106 1.73 -13.27 -1.31
N THR A 107 1.49 -12.32 -2.23
CA THR A 107 0.17 -12.10 -2.83
C THR A 107 -0.34 -13.36 -3.53
N ALA A 108 0.47 -13.94 -4.40
CA ALA A 108 0.10 -15.15 -5.16
C ALA A 108 -0.09 -16.36 -4.24
N LEU A 109 0.74 -16.49 -3.19
CA LEU A 109 0.59 -17.52 -2.16
C LEU A 109 -0.75 -17.39 -1.42
N TRP A 110 -1.18 -16.17 -1.09
CA TRP A 110 -2.46 -15.96 -0.44
C TRP A 110 -3.63 -16.40 -1.33
N PHE A 111 -3.63 -16.00 -2.62
CA PHE A 111 -4.67 -16.42 -3.56
C PHE A 111 -4.70 -17.94 -3.76
N ALA A 112 -3.54 -18.59 -3.81
CA ALA A 112 -3.45 -20.05 -3.91
C ALA A 112 -4.05 -20.76 -2.69
N ARG A 113 -3.99 -20.15 -1.50
CA ARG A 113 -4.60 -20.67 -0.26
C ARG A 113 -6.08 -20.37 -0.12
N HIS A 114 -6.58 -19.34 -0.81
CA HIS A 114 -7.95 -18.86 -0.69
C HIS A 114 -8.72 -18.92 -2.02
N PRO A 115 -8.77 -20.06 -2.73
CA PRO A 115 -9.39 -20.16 -4.06
C PRO A 115 -10.91 -19.93 -4.05
N GLN A 116 -11.54 -19.98 -2.88
CA GLN A 116 -12.99 -19.77 -2.69
C GLN A 116 -13.32 -18.40 -2.09
N ALA A 117 -12.31 -17.55 -1.82
CA ALA A 117 -12.58 -16.23 -1.25
C ALA A 117 -13.33 -15.35 -2.25
N ARG A 118 -14.35 -14.64 -1.76
CA ARG A 118 -15.05 -13.61 -2.54
C ARG A 118 -14.24 -12.32 -2.48
N VAL A 119 -13.45 -12.07 -3.52
CA VAL A 119 -12.46 -10.97 -3.54
C VAL A 119 -12.89 -9.83 -4.44
N VAL A 120 -12.90 -8.62 -3.88
CA VAL A 120 -12.84 -7.35 -4.63
C VAL A 120 -11.42 -6.80 -4.52
N ALA A 121 -10.72 -6.68 -5.65
CA ALA A 121 -9.41 -6.02 -5.68
C ALA A 121 -9.55 -4.58 -6.18
N VAL A 122 -9.02 -3.63 -5.43
CA VAL A 122 -8.98 -2.21 -5.78
C VAL A 122 -7.55 -1.80 -6.10
N THR A 123 -7.36 -1.25 -7.29
CA THR A 123 -6.09 -0.62 -7.69
C THR A 123 -6.33 0.73 -8.34
N GLY A 124 -5.25 1.47 -8.51
CA GLY A 124 -5.26 2.79 -9.12
C GLY A 124 -3.97 3.52 -8.84
N THR A 125 -3.81 4.69 -9.45
CA THR A 125 -2.71 5.59 -9.11
C THR A 125 -3.08 6.38 -7.85
N LYS A 126 -4.22 7.07 -7.88
CA LYS A 126 -4.79 7.82 -6.75
C LYS A 126 -6.16 7.25 -6.38
N GLY A 127 -6.58 7.40 -5.12
CA GLY A 127 -7.91 7.00 -4.64
C GLY A 127 -8.09 5.51 -4.30
N LYS A 128 -7.11 4.63 -4.58
CA LYS A 128 -7.19 3.18 -4.29
C LYS A 128 -7.52 2.88 -2.82
N SER A 129 -6.91 3.63 -1.91
CA SER A 129 -6.99 3.39 -0.46
C SER A 129 -8.24 3.96 0.16
N THR A 130 -8.67 5.14 -0.29
CA THR A 130 -9.95 5.69 0.11
C THR A 130 -11.09 4.80 -0.39
N THR A 131 -11.02 4.34 -1.64
CA THR A 131 -12.08 3.50 -2.22
C THR A 131 -12.17 2.13 -1.56
N SER A 132 -11.04 1.44 -1.33
CA SER A 132 -11.04 0.15 -0.63
C SER A 132 -11.51 0.29 0.82
N ALA A 133 -11.06 1.31 1.55
CA ALA A 133 -11.53 1.57 2.90
C ALA A 133 -13.03 1.93 2.95
N MET A 134 -13.53 2.76 2.03
CA MET A 134 -14.95 3.09 1.93
C MET A 134 -15.79 1.85 1.60
N LEU A 135 -15.33 1.01 0.67
CA LEU A 135 -16.02 -0.23 0.32
C LEU A 135 -16.12 -1.17 1.54
N ALA A 136 -15.02 -1.36 2.26
CA ALA A 136 -15.02 -2.19 3.47
C ALA A 136 -15.94 -1.63 4.57
N HIS A 137 -15.93 -0.30 4.77
CA HIS A 137 -16.82 0.38 5.72
C HIS A 137 -18.30 0.20 5.36
N LEU A 138 -18.65 0.40 4.08
CA LEU A 138 -20.02 0.22 3.60
C LEU A 138 -20.47 -1.23 3.73
N ALA A 139 -19.62 -2.20 3.38
CA ALA A 139 -19.93 -3.62 3.53
C ALA A 139 -20.21 -4.00 5.00
N ARG A 140 -19.38 -3.52 5.93
CA ARG A 140 -19.59 -3.74 7.38
C ARG A 140 -20.84 -3.06 7.92
N SER A 141 -21.23 -1.91 7.37
CA SER A 141 -22.49 -1.27 7.74
C SER A 141 -23.72 -2.10 7.41
N LEU A 142 -23.59 -3.06 6.48
CA LEU A 142 -24.61 -4.05 6.15
C LEU A 142 -24.49 -5.34 6.99
N GLY A 143 -23.56 -5.40 7.95
CA GLY A 143 -23.31 -6.57 8.79
C GLY A 143 -22.49 -7.68 8.13
N LEU A 144 -21.79 -7.39 7.02
CA LEU A 144 -20.93 -8.37 6.36
C LEU A 144 -19.59 -8.49 7.08
N ALA A 145 -19.19 -9.73 7.38
CA ALA A 145 -17.86 -10.05 7.88
C ALA A 145 -16.83 -9.72 6.79
N THR A 146 -16.27 -8.51 6.85
CA THR A 146 -15.44 -7.95 5.76
C THR A 146 -14.00 -7.75 6.19
N VAL A 147 -13.06 -8.29 5.41
CA VAL A 147 -11.63 -8.07 5.60
C VAL A 147 -11.11 -7.01 4.63
N LEU A 148 -10.38 -6.02 5.16
CA LEU A 148 -9.58 -5.08 4.37
C LEU A 148 -8.11 -5.46 4.51
N ALA A 149 -7.47 -5.82 3.40
CA ALA A 149 -6.07 -6.29 3.41
C ALA A 149 -5.29 -5.87 2.15
N GLY A 150 -4.00 -6.19 2.13
CA GLY A 150 -3.08 -5.90 1.03
C GLY A 150 -2.15 -4.74 1.37
N ASN A 151 -2.08 -3.72 0.50
CA ASN A 151 -1.21 -2.56 0.71
C ASN A 151 -1.69 -1.64 1.86
N ILE A 152 -2.95 -1.77 2.27
CA ILE A 152 -3.51 -1.15 3.48
C ILE A 152 -4.30 -2.20 4.27
N GLY A 153 -4.63 -1.86 5.52
CA GLY A 153 -5.33 -2.79 6.41
C GLY A 153 -4.39 -3.86 6.92
N LEU A 154 -4.86 -5.11 6.93
CA LEU A 154 -4.02 -6.24 7.34
C LEU A 154 -3.05 -6.65 6.22
N PRO A 155 -1.80 -7.04 6.53
CA PRO A 155 -0.94 -7.66 5.54
C PRO A 155 -1.55 -8.97 5.11
N LEU A 156 -1.55 -9.18 3.81
CA LEU A 156 -2.35 -10.22 3.19
C LEU A 156 -2.01 -11.63 3.72
N LEU A 157 -0.72 -11.94 3.90
CA LEU A 157 -0.27 -13.23 4.43
C LEU A 157 -0.42 -13.41 5.95
N GLU A 158 -0.60 -12.32 6.71
CA GLU A 158 -0.81 -12.40 8.16
C GLU A 158 -2.29 -12.68 8.51
N VAL A 159 -3.19 -12.65 7.52
CA VAL A 159 -4.62 -12.99 7.69
C VAL A 159 -4.84 -14.47 7.39
N ASP A 160 -4.58 -15.32 8.40
CA ASP A 160 -4.91 -16.74 8.33
C ASP A 160 -6.21 -17.03 9.13
N ALA A 161 -7.02 -17.98 8.62
CA ALA A 161 -8.17 -18.58 9.30
C ALA A 161 -9.38 -17.65 9.58
N VAL A 162 -9.66 -16.72 8.68
CA VAL A 162 -10.82 -15.83 8.76
C VAL A 162 -11.91 -16.25 7.77
N GLU A 163 -13.07 -16.70 8.26
CA GLU A 163 -14.29 -16.77 7.45
C GLU A 163 -14.80 -15.34 7.24
N ALA A 164 -14.71 -14.84 6.02
CA ALA A 164 -15.20 -13.52 5.64
C ALA A 164 -16.18 -13.65 4.47
N ASP A 165 -17.27 -12.89 4.56
CA ASP A 165 -18.27 -12.76 3.49
C ASP A 165 -17.69 -12.03 2.27
N LEU A 166 -16.73 -11.13 2.52
CA LEU A 166 -16.08 -10.29 1.51
C LEU A 166 -14.63 -9.95 1.88
N TRP A 167 -13.73 -10.12 0.92
CA TRP A 167 -12.36 -9.63 0.98
C TRP A 167 -12.20 -8.40 0.09
N VAL A 168 -11.83 -7.27 0.68
CA VAL A 168 -11.47 -6.05 -0.04
C VAL A 168 -9.96 -5.92 -0.01
N LEU A 169 -9.32 -6.14 -1.16
CA LEU A 169 -7.86 -6.10 -1.28
C LEU A 169 -7.40 -4.83 -1.99
N GLU A 170 -6.57 -4.01 -1.34
CA GLU A 170 -5.82 -2.98 -2.07
C GLU A 170 -4.55 -3.57 -2.65
N LEU A 171 -4.42 -3.56 -3.98
CA LEU A 171 -3.23 -4.07 -4.67
C LEU A 171 -2.50 -2.93 -5.39
N SER A 172 -1.20 -2.81 -5.14
CA SER A 172 -0.30 -1.94 -5.91
C SER A 172 0.01 -2.53 -7.29
N SER A 173 0.58 -1.73 -8.21
CA SER A 173 1.00 -2.24 -9.53
C SER A 173 2.06 -3.35 -9.46
N PHE A 174 2.77 -3.47 -8.34
CA PHE A 174 3.74 -4.53 -8.12
C PHE A 174 3.09 -5.89 -7.84
N GLN A 175 1.82 -5.87 -7.41
CA GLN A 175 1.06 -7.04 -6.93
C GLN A 175 -0.06 -7.45 -7.88
N THR A 176 -0.53 -6.57 -8.78
CA THR A 176 -1.69 -6.84 -9.64
C THR A 176 -1.51 -8.05 -10.55
N ARG A 177 -0.30 -8.31 -11.07
CA ARG A 177 0.01 -9.53 -11.85
C ARG A 177 0.08 -10.81 -11.01
N GLU A 178 0.13 -10.67 -9.69
CA GLU A 178 0.22 -11.75 -8.73
C GLU A 178 -1.17 -12.12 -8.17
N ALA A 179 -2.22 -11.42 -8.62
CA ALA A 179 -3.58 -11.68 -8.22
C ALA A 179 -4.11 -12.99 -8.84
N GLY A 180 -4.81 -13.77 -8.04
CA GLY A 180 -5.60 -14.91 -8.51
C GLY A 180 -6.99 -14.47 -9.00
N PRO A 181 -7.93 -15.41 -9.16
CA PRO A 181 -9.30 -15.11 -9.57
C PRO A 181 -9.98 -14.07 -8.67
N LEU A 182 -10.68 -13.12 -9.28
CA LEU A 182 -11.41 -12.05 -8.58
C LEU A 182 -12.88 -12.06 -8.96
N GLU A 183 -13.74 -11.75 -8.00
CA GLU A 183 -15.16 -11.47 -8.31
C GLU A 183 -15.32 -10.11 -8.97
N LEU A 184 -14.54 -9.13 -8.51
CA LEU A 184 -14.54 -7.78 -9.05
C LEU A 184 -13.14 -7.16 -8.97
N ALA A 185 -12.69 -6.58 -10.07
CA ALA A 185 -11.57 -5.63 -10.08
C ALA A 185 -12.10 -4.20 -10.22
N VAL A 186 -11.60 -3.29 -9.38
CA VAL A 186 -11.90 -1.85 -9.45
C VAL A 186 -10.61 -1.11 -9.78
N ILE A 187 -10.58 -0.44 -10.95
CA ILE A 187 -9.44 0.39 -11.36
C ILE A 187 -9.90 1.84 -11.27
N VAL A 188 -9.60 2.51 -10.15
CA VAL A 188 -10.18 3.83 -9.83
C VAL A 188 -9.57 4.98 -10.63
N SER A 189 -8.31 4.85 -11.02
CA SER A 189 -7.60 5.87 -11.79
C SER A 189 -6.37 5.27 -12.49
N LEU A 190 -5.91 5.92 -13.56
CA LEU A 190 -4.67 5.60 -14.23
C LEU A 190 -3.93 6.89 -14.62
N TYR A 191 -2.88 7.20 -13.87
CA TYR A 191 -1.88 8.23 -14.14
C TYR A 191 -0.48 7.62 -14.04
N GLU A 192 0.52 8.24 -14.68
CA GLU A 192 1.91 7.75 -14.74
C GLU A 192 2.60 7.87 -13.38
N GLU A 193 3.14 6.75 -12.85
CA GLU A 193 3.98 6.67 -11.63
C GLU A 193 4.93 5.43 -11.73
N HIS A 194 6.01 5.38 -10.92
CA HIS A 194 6.88 4.20 -10.69
C HIS A 194 7.65 3.63 -11.91
N LEU A 195 8.27 4.48 -12.73
CA LEU A 195 9.00 4.03 -13.93
C LEU A 195 10.27 3.22 -13.64
N ASP A 196 10.90 3.44 -12.49
CA ASP A 196 12.09 2.76 -12.01
C ASP A 196 11.85 1.26 -11.77
N TRP A 197 10.74 0.90 -11.11
CA TRP A 197 10.38 -0.49 -10.82
C TRP A 197 9.93 -1.24 -12.08
N HIS A 198 9.10 -0.60 -12.90
CA HIS A 198 8.51 -1.21 -14.11
C HIS A 198 9.44 -1.15 -15.33
N GLY A 199 10.42 -0.24 -15.33
CA GLY A 199 11.36 0.02 -16.44
C GLY A 199 10.77 0.80 -17.61
N SER A 200 9.44 0.83 -17.77
CA SER A 200 8.78 1.68 -18.77
C SER A 200 7.34 2.01 -18.37
N ARG A 201 6.83 3.13 -18.91
CA ARG A 201 5.42 3.54 -18.74
C ARG A 201 4.46 2.47 -19.24
N GLN A 202 4.76 1.87 -20.38
CA GLN A 202 3.93 0.84 -20.98
C GLN A 202 3.77 -0.35 -20.02
N ARG A 203 4.87 -0.83 -19.43
CA ARG A 203 4.84 -1.94 -18.46
C ARG A 203 4.08 -1.58 -17.20
N TYR A 204 4.26 -0.39 -16.66
CA TYR A 204 3.49 0.08 -15.51
C TYR A 204 1.98 0.05 -15.77
N VAL A 205 1.54 0.54 -16.93
CA VAL A 205 0.13 0.49 -17.34
C VAL A 205 -0.32 -0.95 -17.46
N GLU A 206 0.39 -1.79 -18.23
CA GLU A 206 0.04 -3.20 -18.43
C GLU A 206 -0.06 -3.97 -17.11
N ASP A 207 0.89 -3.77 -16.20
CA ASP A 207 0.90 -4.41 -14.88
C ASP A 207 -0.32 -3.98 -14.07
N LYS A 208 -0.61 -2.68 -13.99
CA LYS A 208 -1.76 -2.19 -13.23
C LYS A 208 -3.08 -2.70 -13.78
N LEU A 209 -3.20 -2.82 -15.11
CA LEU A 209 -4.42 -3.31 -15.76
C LEU A 209 -4.57 -4.84 -15.71
N ALA A 210 -3.55 -5.59 -15.27
CA ALA A 210 -3.56 -7.05 -15.24
C ALA A 210 -4.69 -7.65 -14.37
N LEU A 211 -5.26 -6.90 -13.41
CA LEU A 211 -6.42 -7.36 -12.65
C LEU A 211 -7.62 -7.70 -13.56
N ALA A 212 -7.75 -7.02 -14.70
CA ALA A 212 -8.82 -7.29 -15.67
C ALA A 212 -8.69 -8.67 -16.34
N GLU A 213 -7.51 -9.30 -16.31
CA GLU A 213 -7.30 -10.63 -16.90
C GLU A 213 -7.88 -11.75 -16.04
N VAL A 214 -7.99 -11.50 -14.72
CA VAL A 214 -8.40 -12.50 -13.72
C VAL A 214 -9.73 -12.19 -13.04
N ALA A 215 -10.36 -11.07 -13.38
CA ALA A 215 -11.61 -10.64 -12.77
C ALA A 215 -12.84 -11.08 -13.55
N ARG A 216 -13.87 -11.56 -12.84
CA ARG A 216 -15.18 -11.86 -13.44
C ARG A 216 -15.91 -10.58 -13.85
N GLN A 217 -15.86 -9.56 -13.00
CA GLN A 217 -16.42 -8.23 -13.25
C GLN A 217 -15.33 -7.17 -13.17
N LEU A 218 -15.48 -6.10 -13.94
CA LEU A 218 -14.53 -4.98 -13.98
C LEU A 218 -15.27 -3.66 -13.80
N LEU A 219 -14.80 -2.81 -12.90
CA LEU A 219 -15.36 -1.50 -12.63
C LEU A 219 -14.33 -0.39 -12.94
N LEU A 220 -14.69 0.51 -13.86
CA LEU A 220 -13.85 1.63 -14.30
C LEU A 220 -14.55 2.99 -14.12
N PRO A 221 -13.81 4.10 -13.99
CA PRO A 221 -14.39 5.44 -14.03
C PRO A 221 -14.94 5.75 -15.42
N ALA A 222 -16.18 6.21 -15.51
CA ALA A 222 -16.77 6.68 -16.76
C ALA A 222 -15.98 7.86 -17.37
N SER A 223 -15.28 8.62 -16.53
CA SER A 223 -14.47 9.78 -16.91
C SER A 223 -13.09 9.44 -17.51
N SER A 224 -12.72 8.16 -17.64
CA SER A 224 -11.42 7.76 -18.21
C SER A 224 -11.57 7.10 -19.59
N PRO A 225 -11.44 7.85 -20.69
CA PRO A 225 -11.41 7.30 -22.04
C PRO A 225 -10.29 6.28 -22.23
N VAL A 226 -9.10 6.52 -21.64
CA VAL A 226 -7.94 5.63 -21.77
C VAL A 226 -8.21 4.24 -21.20
N LEU A 227 -8.86 4.16 -20.03
CA LEU A 227 -9.23 2.86 -19.45
C LEU A 227 -10.31 2.17 -20.28
N ARG A 228 -11.28 2.92 -20.81
CA ARG A 228 -12.33 2.38 -21.70
C ARG A 228 -11.78 1.87 -23.02
N GLU A 229 -10.81 2.57 -23.61
CA GLU A 229 -10.15 2.13 -24.84
C GLU A 229 -9.42 0.81 -24.63
N ARG A 230 -8.68 0.69 -23.52
CA ARG A 230 -7.85 -0.50 -23.23
C ARG A 230 -8.64 -1.70 -22.75
N LEU A 231 -9.69 -1.49 -21.95
CA LEU A 231 -10.42 -2.56 -21.25
C LEU A 231 -11.91 -2.63 -21.61
N GLY A 232 -12.35 -1.86 -22.62
CA GLY A 232 -13.74 -1.78 -23.06
C GLY A 232 -14.34 -3.10 -23.55
N GLY A 233 -13.49 -4.04 -23.98
CA GLY A 233 -13.90 -5.38 -24.44
C GLY A 233 -14.16 -6.39 -23.31
N HIS A 234 -13.95 -6.02 -22.05
CA HIS A 234 -14.18 -6.94 -20.93
C HIS A 234 -15.68 -7.23 -20.76
N ALA A 235 -16.08 -8.52 -20.78
CA ALA A 235 -17.49 -8.92 -20.80
C ALA A 235 -18.30 -8.46 -19.57
N GLY A 236 -17.65 -8.41 -18.40
CA GLY A 236 -18.26 -7.94 -17.15
C GLY A 236 -17.98 -6.45 -16.83
N LEU A 237 -17.77 -5.61 -17.84
CA LEU A 237 -17.45 -4.19 -17.63
C LEU A 237 -18.66 -3.39 -17.13
N SER A 238 -18.46 -2.65 -16.04
CA SER A 238 -19.34 -1.62 -15.50
C SER A 238 -18.59 -0.32 -15.29
N LEU A 239 -19.32 0.80 -15.27
CA LEU A 239 -18.75 2.14 -15.08
C LEU A 239 -19.37 2.83 -13.87
N PHE A 240 -18.56 3.55 -13.09
CA PHE A 240 -19.04 4.47 -12.06
C PHE A 240 -18.87 5.93 -12.49
N GLY A 241 -19.61 6.84 -11.86
CA GLY A 241 -19.53 8.27 -12.15
C GLY A 241 -20.33 8.68 -13.40
N GLN A 242 -21.28 7.85 -13.85
CA GLN A 242 -22.19 8.17 -14.96
C GLN A 242 -23.65 8.24 -14.52
N PRO A 243 -24.50 9.05 -15.19
CA PRO A 243 -25.87 9.33 -14.75
C PRO A 243 -26.75 8.09 -14.52
N GLU A 244 -26.52 7.00 -15.25
CA GLU A 244 -27.26 5.74 -15.15
C GLU A 244 -26.90 4.94 -13.89
N GLY A 245 -25.77 5.26 -13.26
CA GLY A 245 -25.15 4.59 -12.12
C GLY A 245 -25.10 5.45 -10.86
N TRP A 246 -24.17 5.11 -9.97
CA TRP A 246 -23.74 6.00 -8.89
C TRP A 246 -22.88 7.13 -9.45
N HIS A 247 -23.29 8.38 -9.25
CA HIS A 247 -22.58 9.54 -9.78
C HIS A 247 -22.76 10.77 -8.90
N VAL A 248 -21.93 11.78 -9.15
CA VAL A 248 -22.04 13.08 -8.49
C VAL A 248 -22.77 14.03 -9.44
N ARG A 249 -23.82 14.69 -8.95
CA ARG A 249 -24.51 15.78 -9.64
C ARG A 249 -24.86 16.85 -8.62
N ASP A 250 -24.46 18.08 -8.92
CA ASP A 250 -24.52 19.22 -8.00
C ASP A 250 -23.78 18.89 -6.68
N GLU A 251 -24.41 19.15 -5.53
CA GLU A 251 -23.85 18.91 -4.20
C GLU A 251 -24.28 17.56 -3.60
N ALA A 252 -24.53 16.54 -4.43
CA ALA A 252 -24.97 15.23 -3.97
C ALA A 252 -24.47 14.05 -4.81
N ILE A 253 -24.44 12.88 -4.16
CA ILE A 253 -24.31 11.57 -4.79
C ILE A 253 -25.73 11.07 -5.13
N TRP A 254 -25.88 10.61 -6.37
CA TRP A 254 -27.12 10.10 -6.95
C TRP A 254 -26.96 8.65 -7.37
N ARG A 255 -28.07 7.92 -7.38
CA ARG A 255 -28.20 6.62 -8.07
C ARG A 255 -29.28 6.76 -9.13
N GLY A 256 -28.89 6.79 -10.41
CA GLY A 256 -29.85 7.09 -11.49
C GLY A 256 -30.54 8.44 -11.27
N GLY A 257 -31.87 8.46 -11.29
CA GLY A 257 -32.66 9.66 -11.05
C GLY A 257 -32.83 10.07 -9.57
N GLN A 258 -32.32 9.29 -8.61
CA GLN A 258 -32.60 9.50 -7.18
C GLN A 258 -31.43 10.15 -6.45
N ARG A 259 -31.69 11.22 -5.70
CA ARG A 259 -30.71 11.89 -4.82
C ARG A 259 -30.55 11.06 -3.56
N ILE A 260 -29.34 10.57 -3.28
CA ILE A 260 -29.11 9.62 -2.18
C ILE A 260 -28.41 10.25 -1.00
N PHE A 261 -27.31 10.96 -1.25
CA PHE A 261 -26.42 11.41 -0.19
C PHE A 261 -25.90 12.82 -0.46
N GLU A 262 -25.94 13.69 0.53
CA GLU A 262 -25.46 15.07 0.40
C GLU A 262 -23.93 15.11 0.54
N ARG A 263 -23.24 15.72 -0.43
CA ARG A 263 -21.78 15.73 -0.49
C ARG A 263 -21.15 16.39 0.73
N ALA A 264 -21.78 17.44 1.26
CA ALA A 264 -21.33 18.15 2.46
C ALA A 264 -21.31 17.26 3.72
N ARG A 265 -22.02 16.12 3.71
CA ARG A 265 -22.03 15.15 4.81
C ARG A 265 -20.97 14.07 4.68
N LEU A 266 -20.18 14.07 3.59
CA LEU A 266 -19.04 13.16 3.46
C LEU A 266 -18.00 13.54 4.52
N ALA A 267 -17.51 12.54 5.25
CA ALA A 267 -16.44 12.76 6.21
C ALA A 267 -15.14 13.25 5.56
N LEU A 268 -14.90 12.90 4.30
CA LEU A 268 -13.80 13.43 3.50
C LEU A 268 -14.33 14.40 2.44
N PRO A 269 -13.96 15.69 2.50
CA PRO A 269 -14.41 16.67 1.54
C PRO A 269 -13.78 16.44 0.15
N GLY A 270 -14.39 17.05 -0.87
CA GLY A 270 -13.84 17.10 -2.23
C GLY A 270 -14.52 16.17 -3.23
N LEU A 271 -14.53 16.60 -4.50
CA LEU A 271 -15.17 15.87 -5.60
C LEU A 271 -14.55 14.48 -5.81
N HIS A 272 -13.23 14.34 -5.71
CA HIS A 272 -12.55 13.07 -5.87
C HIS A 272 -12.99 12.03 -4.81
N ASN A 273 -13.25 12.46 -3.56
CA ASN A 273 -13.75 11.57 -2.52
C ASN A 273 -15.21 11.18 -2.75
N ALA A 274 -16.04 12.09 -3.28
CA ALA A 274 -17.38 11.75 -3.72
C ALA A 274 -17.37 10.73 -4.87
N LEU A 275 -16.43 10.83 -5.81
CA LEU A 275 -16.23 9.84 -6.87
C LEU A 275 -15.72 8.49 -6.35
N ASN A 276 -14.81 8.49 -5.36
CA ASN A 276 -14.38 7.28 -4.66
C ASN A 276 -15.58 6.61 -3.95
N ALA A 277 -16.48 7.39 -3.36
CA ALA A 277 -17.71 6.88 -2.76
C ALA A 277 -18.63 6.26 -3.82
N CYS A 278 -18.79 6.89 -4.99
CA CYS A 278 -19.52 6.29 -6.12
C CYS A 278 -18.90 4.97 -6.59
N ALA A 279 -17.57 4.87 -6.65
CA ALA A 279 -16.87 3.64 -6.98
C ALA A 279 -17.13 2.54 -5.94
N ALA A 280 -17.03 2.86 -4.65
CA ALA A 280 -17.29 1.92 -3.56
C ALA A 280 -18.74 1.43 -3.53
N LEU A 281 -19.72 2.34 -3.71
CA LEU A 281 -21.14 1.97 -3.77
C LEU A 281 -21.47 1.11 -5.00
N THR A 282 -20.90 1.44 -6.17
CA THR A 282 -21.06 0.63 -7.38
C THR A 282 -20.43 -0.75 -7.18
N ALA A 283 -19.25 -0.83 -6.58
CA ALA A 283 -18.58 -2.10 -6.30
C ALA A 283 -19.42 -2.98 -5.36
N LEU A 284 -19.99 -2.40 -4.29
CA LEU A 284 -20.85 -3.10 -3.35
C LEU A 284 -22.12 -3.66 -4.03
N GLU A 285 -22.73 -2.88 -4.91
CA GLU A 285 -23.89 -3.30 -5.71
C GLU A 285 -23.55 -4.45 -6.67
N LEU A 286 -22.41 -4.38 -7.37
CA LEU A 286 -21.93 -5.45 -8.27
C LEU A 286 -21.57 -6.75 -7.53
N MET A 287 -21.27 -6.65 -6.24
CA MET A 287 -21.07 -7.80 -5.36
C MET A 287 -22.38 -8.39 -4.82
N GLY A 288 -23.53 -7.82 -5.21
CA GLY A 288 -24.87 -8.31 -4.87
C GLY A 288 -25.40 -7.80 -3.52
N HIS A 289 -24.85 -6.70 -3.00
CA HIS A 289 -25.25 -6.13 -1.72
C HIS A 289 -26.03 -4.81 -1.88
N ASP A 290 -26.86 -4.47 -0.89
CA ASP A 290 -27.73 -3.29 -0.94
C ASP A 290 -26.94 -1.98 -0.71
N ALA A 291 -26.38 -1.44 -1.78
CA ALA A 291 -25.63 -0.17 -1.74
C ALA A 291 -26.51 1.03 -1.33
N MET A 292 -27.83 0.98 -1.58
CA MET A 292 -28.75 2.04 -1.17
C MET A 292 -28.90 2.07 0.35
N ALA A 293 -29.01 0.91 0.98
CA ALA A 293 -29.02 0.77 2.45
C ALA A 293 -27.68 1.16 3.08
N ALA A 294 -26.55 0.91 2.40
CA ALA A 294 -25.21 1.26 2.90
C ALA A 294 -24.87 2.75 2.77
N ALA A 295 -25.43 3.46 1.79
CA ALA A 295 -25.06 4.85 1.46
C ALA A 295 -25.07 5.83 2.66
N PRO A 296 -26.01 5.78 3.63
CA PRO A 296 -25.96 6.63 4.82
C PRO A 296 -24.68 6.47 5.64
N ALA A 297 -24.05 5.28 5.63
CA ALA A 297 -22.83 5.01 6.39
C ALA A 297 -21.62 5.84 5.92
N LEU A 298 -21.65 6.39 4.70
CA LEU A 298 -20.65 7.34 4.20
C LEU A 298 -20.44 8.53 5.14
N ALA A 299 -21.46 8.94 5.90
CA ALA A 299 -21.37 10.06 6.85
C ALA A 299 -20.48 9.74 8.07
N THR A 300 -20.27 8.46 8.36
CA THR A 300 -19.51 7.98 9.53
C THR A 300 -18.16 7.38 9.13
N PHE A 301 -17.86 7.33 7.83
CA PHE A 301 -16.58 6.84 7.32
C PHE A 301 -15.43 7.65 7.94
N ARG A 302 -14.38 6.97 8.38
CA ARG A 302 -13.15 7.63 8.85
C ARG A 302 -12.02 7.25 7.91
N ALA A 303 -11.25 8.25 7.46
CA ALA A 303 -10.03 7.99 6.69
C ALA A 303 -9.08 7.07 7.47
N LEU A 304 -8.23 6.38 6.71
CA LEU A 304 -7.17 5.56 7.28
C LEU A 304 -6.31 6.42 8.21
N PRO A 305 -6.13 6.01 9.48
CA PRO A 305 -5.20 6.71 10.36
C PRO A 305 -3.80 6.66 9.78
N HIS A 306 -3.00 7.68 10.06
CA HIS A 306 -1.60 7.80 9.62
C HIS A 306 -1.39 7.94 8.11
N ARG A 307 -2.41 8.31 7.35
CA ARG A 307 -2.30 8.64 5.92
C ARG A 307 -2.81 10.05 5.65
N LEU A 308 -1.90 11.01 5.44
CA LEU A 308 -2.19 12.44 5.36
C LEU A 308 -3.24 12.90 6.40
N GLN A 309 -3.19 12.31 7.58
CA GLN A 309 -4.21 12.48 8.61
C GLN A 309 -4.01 13.84 9.28
N ALA A 310 -4.91 14.78 9.04
CA ALA A 310 -4.93 16.04 9.76
C ALA A 310 -5.22 15.79 11.25
N LEU A 311 -4.23 16.04 12.11
CA LEU A 311 -4.39 15.93 13.56
C LEU A 311 -5.11 17.17 14.12
N GLY A 312 -4.91 18.32 13.48
CA GLY A 312 -5.54 19.60 13.80
C GLY A 312 -4.54 20.75 13.88
N LEU A 313 -5.02 21.89 14.34
CA LEU A 313 -4.21 23.08 14.59
C LEU A 313 -3.70 23.09 16.02
N ARG A 314 -2.39 23.30 16.20
CA ARG A 314 -1.79 23.55 17.52
C ARG A 314 -0.66 24.56 17.40
N ASP A 315 -0.63 25.52 18.32
CA ASP A 315 0.32 26.63 18.32
C ASP A 315 0.34 27.36 16.96
N GLY A 316 -0.82 27.49 16.32
CA GLY A 316 -0.98 28.12 15.00
C GLY A 316 -0.45 27.31 13.83
N ARG A 317 -0.06 26.04 13.99
CA ARG A 317 0.48 25.17 12.94
C ARG A 317 -0.46 24.02 12.65
N GLN A 318 -0.58 23.63 11.38
CA GLN A 318 -1.32 22.44 11.00
C GLN A 318 -0.42 21.21 11.17
N TRP A 319 -0.90 20.18 11.86
CA TRP A 319 -0.18 18.92 12.05
C TRP A 319 -0.79 17.83 11.18
N VAL A 320 0.04 17.16 10.38
CA VAL A 320 -0.38 16.11 9.46
C VAL A 320 0.44 14.85 9.71
N ASN A 321 -0.25 13.75 10.00
CA ASN A 321 0.32 12.43 10.25
C ASN A 321 0.19 11.55 9.00
N ASP A 322 1.30 11.34 8.33
CA ASP A 322 1.43 10.47 7.17
C ASP A 322 2.47 9.37 7.41
N SER A 323 2.50 8.82 8.63
CA SER A 323 3.47 7.80 9.03
C SER A 323 3.44 6.52 8.17
N ILE A 324 2.34 6.25 7.46
CA ILE A 324 2.25 5.11 6.51
C ILE A 324 3.20 5.25 5.32
N SER A 325 3.72 6.44 5.04
CA SER A 325 4.69 6.69 3.97
C SER A 325 6.07 6.13 4.32
N THR A 326 6.29 4.87 3.95
CA THR A 326 7.53 4.13 4.23
C THR A 326 8.49 4.05 3.03
N THR A 327 8.20 4.78 1.94
CA THR A 327 9.10 4.91 0.77
C THR A 327 9.23 6.38 0.36
N PRO A 328 10.35 6.80 -0.25
CA PRO A 328 10.58 8.20 -0.63
C PRO A 328 9.49 8.75 -1.58
N GLU A 329 8.96 7.91 -2.47
CA GLU A 329 7.90 8.26 -3.41
C GLU A 329 6.58 8.56 -2.69
N ALA A 330 6.29 7.84 -1.62
CA ALA A 330 5.10 8.10 -0.80
C ALA A 330 5.20 9.48 -0.13
N THR A 331 6.40 9.88 0.30
CA THR A 331 6.67 11.22 0.83
C THR A 331 6.49 12.31 -0.21
N LEU A 332 6.97 12.10 -1.44
CA LEU A 332 6.74 13.05 -2.53
C LEU A 332 5.25 13.22 -2.84
N ALA A 333 4.51 12.10 -2.93
CA ALA A 333 3.07 12.14 -3.15
C ALA A 333 2.33 12.87 -2.02
N ALA A 334 2.81 12.75 -0.77
CA ALA A 334 2.27 13.46 0.38
C ALA A 334 2.49 14.96 0.27
N LEU A 335 3.72 15.39 -0.07
CA LEU A 335 4.06 16.80 -0.29
C LEU A 335 3.18 17.43 -1.37
N GLN A 336 3.01 16.75 -2.51
CA GLN A 336 2.17 17.21 -3.63
C GLN A 336 0.67 17.22 -3.33
N SER A 337 0.23 16.60 -2.24
CA SER A 337 -1.18 16.50 -1.86
C SER A 337 -1.60 17.52 -0.81
N LEU A 338 -0.65 18.24 -0.20
CA LEU A 338 -0.96 19.28 0.77
C LEU A 338 -1.50 20.54 0.08
N PRO A 339 -2.42 21.29 0.72
CA PRO A 339 -2.89 22.57 0.21
C PRO A 339 -1.74 23.59 0.15
N ASP A 340 -1.91 24.65 -0.64
CA ASP A 340 -0.93 25.72 -0.79
C ASP A 340 -0.46 26.28 0.57
N GLY A 341 0.86 26.32 0.77
CA GLY A 341 1.51 26.78 2.00
C GLY A 341 2.92 26.21 2.17
N GLU A 342 3.70 26.78 3.08
CA GLU A 342 5.04 26.29 3.39
C GLU A 342 4.96 25.03 4.28
N VAL A 343 5.79 24.03 3.96
CA VAL A 343 5.77 22.72 4.62
C VAL A 343 7.11 22.44 5.30
N THR A 344 7.03 22.04 6.56
CA THR A 344 8.11 21.33 7.26
C THR A 344 7.84 19.83 7.19
N VAL A 345 8.74 19.07 6.57
CA VAL A 345 8.61 17.62 6.44
C VAL A 345 9.65 16.90 7.31
N ILE A 346 9.19 15.91 8.06
CA ILE A 346 10.04 15.00 8.83
C ILE A 346 10.21 13.70 8.05
N VAL A 347 11.44 13.39 7.66
CA VAL A 347 11.84 12.20 6.89
C VAL A 347 12.87 11.36 7.64
N GLY A 348 12.97 10.09 7.28
CA GLY A 348 13.90 9.12 7.81
C GLY A 348 13.29 8.11 8.79
N GLY A 349 14.08 7.12 9.18
CA GLY A 349 13.70 5.93 9.93
C GLY A 349 14.70 4.80 9.71
N HIS A 350 14.22 3.57 9.60
CA HIS A 350 15.03 2.38 9.43
C HIS A 350 15.77 2.34 8.09
N GLU A 351 17.05 2.01 8.12
CA GLU A 351 17.88 1.85 6.91
C GLU A 351 17.61 0.49 6.26
N ARG A 352 17.18 0.52 4.99
CA ARG A 352 16.87 -0.67 4.18
C ARG A 352 17.46 -0.56 2.77
N GLY A 353 18.38 0.37 2.54
CA GLY A 353 19.00 0.58 1.23
C GLY A 353 18.05 1.17 0.18
N LEU A 354 16.97 1.84 0.60
CA LEU A 354 16.07 2.52 -0.33
C LEU A 354 16.83 3.58 -1.14
N ASP A 355 16.45 3.75 -2.40
CA ASP A 355 17.00 4.80 -3.27
C ASP A 355 16.27 6.12 -3.01
N TRP A 356 17.01 7.16 -2.68
CA TRP A 356 16.49 8.50 -2.38
C TRP A 356 16.76 9.50 -3.51
N SER A 357 17.39 9.08 -4.60
CA SER A 357 17.85 9.97 -5.68
C SER A 357 16.70 10.78 -6.26
N HIS A 358 15.58 10.13 -6.59
CA HIS A 358 14.38 10.81 -7.11
C HIS A 358 13.77 11.78 -6.10
N PHE A 359 13.73 11.43 -4.81
CA PHE A 359 13.27 12.34 -3.77
C PHE A 359 14.12 13.61 -3.71
N ILE A 360 15.45 13.46 -3.80
CA ILE A 360 16.40 14.58 -3.78
C ILE A 360 16.20 15.48 -5.00
N ASP A 361 16.04 14.89 -6.19
CA ASP A 361 15.82 15.64 -7.43
C ASP A 361 14.52 16.46 -7.36
N GLU A 362 13.44 15.88 -6.87
CA GLU A 362 12.12 16.53 -6.78
C GLU A 362 12.09 17.66 -5.74
N VAL A 363 12.62 17.44 -4.53
CA VAL A 363 12.67 18.51 -3.52
C VAL A 363 13.63 19.64 -3.91
N GLN A 364 14.53 19.42 -4.88
CA GLN A 364 15.33 20.51 -5.43
C GLN A 364 14.57 21.40 -6.42
N GLN A 365 13.57 20.85 -7.11
CA GLN A 365 12.68 21.62 -7.99
C GLN A 365 11.63 22.36 -7.16
N GLU A 366 11.01 21.67 -6.20
CA GLU A 366 9.96 22.19 -5.33
C GLU A 366 10.34 21.95 -3.86
N ALA A 367 11.13 22.87 -3.31
CA ALA A 367 11.72 22.72 -1.98
C ALA A 367 10.69 22.95 -0.86
N PRO A 368 10.50 21.97 0.05
CA PRO A 368 9.88 22.25 1.34
C PRO A 368 10.66 23.32 2.10
N ALA A 369 9.94 24.18 2.85
CA ALA A 369 10.52 25.20 3.71
C ALA A 369 11.63 24.64 4.62
N LEU A 370 11.38 23.46 5.17
CA LEU A 370 12.29 22.76 6.07
C LEU A 370 12.16 21.24 5.90
N ILE A 371 13.28 20.57 5.66
CA ILE A 371 13.42 19.12 5.76
C ILE A 371 14.14 18.78 7.07
N ILE A 372 13.53 17.92 7.89
CA ILE A 372 14.14 17.38 9.11
C ILE A 372 14.37 15.89 8.89
N THR A 373 15.64 15.50 8.84
CA THR A 373 16.06 14.10 8.75
C THR A 373 16.20 13.49 10.14
N GLN A 374 15.77 12.24 10.33
CA GLN A 374 15.86 11.53 11.61
C GLN A 374 16.04 10.02 11.46
N GLY A 375 16.43 9.34 12.54
CA GLY A 375 16.50 7.88 12.59
C GLY A 375 17.73 7.31 11.88
N ALA A 376 17.79 5.98 11.78
CA ALA A 376 18.96 5.25 11.31
C ALA A 376 19.46 5.66 9.90
N ASN A 377 18.55 5.93 8.96
CA ASN A 377 18.89 6.37 7.60
C ASN A 377 18.93 7.90 7.44
N GLY A 378 18.54 8.67 8.46
CA GLY A 378 18.52 10.14 8.44
C GLY A 378 19.85 10.77 8.01
N PRO A 379 21.01 10.33 8.55
CA PRO A 379 22.32 10.86 8.15
C PRO A 379 22.61 10.71 6.66
N ARG A 380 22.23 9.58 6.05
CA ARG A 380 22.45 9.32 4.61
C ARG A 380 21.59 10.23 3.74
N ILE A 381 20.33 10.44 4.11
CA ILE A 381 19.43 11.37 3.40
C ILE A 381 19.98 12.79 3.49
N ALA A 382 20.41 13.20 4.70
CA ALA A 382 20.97 14.53 4.92
C ALA A 382 22.25 14.75 4.11
N GLU A 383 23.13 13.76 4.04
CA GLU A 383 24.36 13.84 3.25
C GLU A 383 24.07 13.93 1.76
N ALA A 384 23.10 13.16 1.26
CA ALA A 384 22.71 13.21 -0.14
C ALA A 384 22.09 14.57 -0.52
N LEU A 385 21.24 15.14 0.35
CA LEU A 385 20.70 16.49 0.18
C LEU A 385 21.80 17.57 0.23
N ARG A 386 22.79 17.45 1.12
CA ARG A 386 23.93 18.37 1.18
C ARG A 386 24.80 18.27 -0.08
N THR A 387 25.07 17.06 -0.54
CA THR A 387 25.85 16.80 -1.75
C THR A 387 25.16 17.37 -2.99
N ALA A 388 23.83 17.34 -3.02
CA ALA A 388 23.04 17.93 -4.10
C ALA A 388 22.90 19.46 -4.00
N ASP A 389 23.49 20.12 -2.99
CA ASP A 389 23.32 21.55 -2.68
C ASP A 389 21.85 21.94 -2.44
N TYR A 390 21.17 21.24 -1.53
CA TYR A 390 19.77 21.52 -1.19
C TYR A 390 19.55 22.98 -0.79
N ARG A 391 18.62 23.67 -1.48
CA ARG A 391 18.40 25.12 -1.31
C ARG A 391 17.52 25.49 -0.13
N GLY A 392 16.65 24.58 0.30
CA GLY A 392 15.79 24.79 1.46
C GLY A 392 16.54 24.61 2.78
N ARG A 393 15.84 24.78 3.89
CA ARG A 393 16.43 24.54 5.21
C ARG A 393 16.51 23.03 5.48
N LEU A 394 17.67 22.56 5.95
CA LEU A 394 17.90 21.16 6.31
C LEU A 394 18.37 21.04 7.76
N GLU A 395 17.72 20.18 8.53
CA GLU A 395 18.10 19.84 9.90
C GLU A 395 18.23 18.31 10.03
N SER A 396 19.12 17.87 10.93
CA SER A 396 19.30 16.45 11.27
C SER A 396 19.10 16.25 12.76
N ARG A 397 18.31 15.24 13.14
CA ARG A 397 18.00 14.88 14.53
C ARG A 397 18.16 13.37 14.71
N ALA A 398 18.38 12.94 15.96
CA ALA A 398 18.65 11.54 16.24
C ALA A 398 17.41 10.65 16.09
N ASP A 399 16.26 11.13 16.56
CA ASP A 399 15.02 10.38 16.66
C ASP A 399 13.79 11.24 16.35
N LEU A 400 12.61 10.60 16.30
CA LEU A 400 11.35 11.28 16.06
C LEU A 400 11.03 12.37 17.10
N ALA A 401 11.39 12.17 18.37
CA ALA A 401 11.08 13.14 19.42
C ALA A 401 11.85 14.45 19.21
N ALA A 402 13.16 14.34 18.97
CA ALA A 402 14.02 15.48 18.65
C ALA A 402 13.63 16.14 17.32
N ALA A 403 13.14 15.37 16.34
CA ALA A 403 12.62 15.91 15.08
C ALA A 403 11.32 16.71 15.29
N VAL A 404 10.39 16.24 16.12
CA VAL A 404 9.14 16.95 16.43
C VAL A 404 9.42 18.24 17.21
N ASP A 405 10.33 18.21 18.18
CA ASP A 405 10.72 19.41 18.93
C ASP A 405 11.39 20.45 18.01
N CYS A 406 12.24 19.98 17.09
CA CYS A 406 12.83 20.81 16.04
C CYS A 406 11.77 21.45 15.14
N ALA A 407 10.82 20.66 14.63
CA ALA A 407 9.73 21.16 13.80
C ALA A 407 8.91 22.23 14.54
N ARG A 408 8.53 21.96 15.81
CA ARG A 408 7.78 22.92 16.62
C ARG A 408 8.52 24.26 16.79
N ALA A 409 9.85 24.20 16.95
CA ALA A 409 10.67 25.39 17.16
C ALA A 409 10.88 26.21 15.86
N LEU A 410 10.95 25.55 14.71
CA LEU A 410 11.42 26.17 13.47
C LEU A 410 10.32 26.44 12.45
N THR A 411 9.22 25.69 12.47
CA THR A 411 8.08 25.92 11.58
C THR A 411 7.33 27.18 12.03
N PRO A 412 7.12 28.18 11.17
CA PRO A 412 6.29 29.35 11.48
C PRO A 412 4.82 29.00 11.81
N ALA A 413 4.11 29.92 12.46
CA ALA A 413 2.65 29.82 12.59
C ALA A 413 2.00 30.13 11.23
N GLY A 414 0.99 29.36 10.85
CA GLY A 414 0.36 29.37 9.53
C GLY A 414 0.78 28.18 8.66
N ASP A 415 1.93 27.58 8.96
CA ASP A 415 2.54 26.54 8.14
C ASP A 415 2.18 25.12 8.61
N THR A 416 2.55 24.12 7.81
CA THR A 416 2.25 22.71 8.06
C THR A 416 3.47 21.94 8.53
N ILE A 417 3.31 21.14 9.60
CA ILE A 417 4.25 20.10 10.02
C ILE A 417 3.73 18.74 9.55
N LEU A 418 4.45 18.14 8.63
CA LEU A 418 4.16 16.84 8.03
C LEU A 418 5.14 15.78 8.54
N LEU A 419 4.62 14.73 9.18
CA LEU A 419 5.36 13.47 9.30
C LEU A 419 5.08 12.63 8.05
N SER A 420 6.03 12.55 7.12
CA SER A 420 5.95 11.64 5.97
C SER A 420 7.32 10.98 5.76
N PRO A 421 7.61 9.87 6.46
CA PRO A 421 8.99 9.46 6.78
C PRO A 421 9.82 8.97 5.60
N GLY A 422 9.19 8.47 4.54
CA GLY A 422 9.88 7.91 3.38
C GLY A 422 10.71 6.65 3.68
N ALA A 423 10.60 6.13 4.91
CA ALA A 423 11.37 5.00 5.41
C ALA A 423 10.53 4.15 6.39
N PRO A 424 10.81 2.84 6.51
CA PRO A 424 10.21 2.00 7.54
C PRO A 424 10.53 2.51 8.96
N SER A 425 9.75 2.09 9.96
CA SER A 425 9.84 2.62 11.35
C SER A 425 10.62 1.72 12.32
N PHE A 426 11.13 0.58 11.86
CA PHE A 426 11.62 -0.52 12.70
C PHE A 426 12.89 -0.22 13.51
N ASP A 427 13.55 0.91 13.26
CA ASP A 427 14.68 1.39 14.06
C ASP A 427 14.23 1.92 15.43
N GLN A 428 13.02 2.47 15.51
CA GLN A 428 12.51 3.14 16.71
C GLN A 428 11.15 2.60 17.18
N PHE A 429 10.40 1.89 16.32
CA PHE A 429 9.01 1.50 16.56
C PHE A 429 8.69 0.11 16.03
N SER A 430 7.64 -0.53 16.57
CA SER A 430 7.18 -1.86 16.11
C SER A 430 6.61 -1.83 14.69
N ASP A 431 5.97 -0.72 14.30
CA ASP A 431 5.30 -0.54 13.02
C ASP A 431 5.05 0.95 12.75
N TYR A 432 4.52 1.29 11.57
CA TYR A 432 4.28 2.67 11.19
C TYR A 432 3.16 3.33 12.01
N ALA A 433 2.21 2.55 12.53
CA ALA A 433 1.10 3.06 13.33
C ALA A 433 1.59 3.46 14.73
N ALA A 434 2.51 2.69 15.34
CA ALA A 434 3.19 3.06 16.57
C ALA A 434 3.98 4.37 16.42
N ARG A 435 4.71 4.53 15.32
CA ARG A 435 5.37 5.80 14.97
C ARG A 435 4.36 6.95 14.82
N GLY A 436 3.26 6.71 14.11
CA GLY A 436 2.21 7.70 13.87
C GLY A 436 1.49 8.13 15.14
N ARG A 437 1.22 7.20 16.07
CA ARG A 437 0.68 7.51 17.41
C ARG A 437 1.64 8.35 18.21
N ARG A 438 2.93 7.95 18.22
CA ARG A 438 3.96 8.70 18.94
C ARG A 438 4.11 10.13 18.43
N PHE A 439 4.03 10.33 17.12
CA PHE A 439 4.03 11.68 16.53
C PHE A 439 2.84 12.51 17.01
N ALA A 440 1.63 11.96 17.03
CA ALA A 440 0.44 12.66 17.50
C ALA A 440 0.54 13.02 19.00
N GLU A 441 1.04 12.11 19.83
CA GLU A 441 1.30 12.35 21.26
C GLU A 441 2.32 13.48 21.46
N LEU A 442 3.45 13.43 20.76
CA LEU A 442 4.49 14.46 20.83
C LEU A 442 3.96 15.82 20.33
N ALA A 443 3.07 15.81 19.34
CA ALA A 443 2.37 16.99 18.85
C ALA A 443 1.28 17.48 19.82
N GLY A 444 0.99 16.78 20.91
CA GLY A 444 0.03 17.17 21.94
C GLY A 444 -1.43 16.84 21.61
N PHE A 445 -1.68 15.92 20.68
CA PHE A 445 -3.02 15.40 20.38
C PHE A 445 -3.32 14.13 21.20
N ALA A 446 -4.59 13.90 21.54
CA ALA A 446 -4.99 12.72 22.29
C ALA A 446 -4.72 11.43 21.49
N ALA A 447 -4.36 10.35 22.18
CA ALA A 447 -4.11 9.06 21.53
C ALA A 447 -5.34 8.54 20.75
N GLU A 448 -6.56 8.86 21.21
CA GLU A 448 -7.82 8.44 20.60
C GLU A 448 -8.08 9.07 19.22
N SER A 449 -7.60 10.30 18.96
CA SER A 449 -7.62 10.89 17.62
C SER A 449 -6.54 10.30 16.70
N ALA A 450 -5.65 9.45 17.24
CA ALA A 450 -4.55 8.78 16.54
C ALA A 450 -4.68 7.25 16.48
N THR A 451 -5.74 6.65 17.03
CA THR A 451 -5.91 5.19 17.09
C THR A 451 -7.11 4.69 16.30
N MET A 452 -6.81 3.70 15.45
CA MET A 452 -7.69 2.60 15.01
C MET A 452 -8.92 2.98 14.18
N ILE A 453 -8.98 2.40 12.97
CA ILE A 453 -10.27 2.12 12.33
C ILE A 453 -10.98 1.12 13.24
N GLU A 454 -12.21 1.42 13.68
CA GLU A 454 -13.11 0.33 14.10
C GLU A 454 -13.20 -0.68 12.94
N GLY A 455 -12.77 -1.91 13.19
CA GLY A 455 -12.77 -2.96 12.17
C GLY A 455 -11.54 -3.02 11.28
N MET A 456 -10.31 -2.80 11.75
CA MET A 456 -9.13 -3.18 10.94
C MET A 456 -8.98 -4.70 10.71
N GLY A 457 -9.94 -5.52 11.14
CA GLY A 457 -10.05 -6.94 10.82
C GLY A 457 -11.48 -7.33 10.49
N LEU A 458 -11.87 -8.55 10.84
CA LEU A 458 -13.27 -8.94 10.94
C LEU A 458 -14.00 -8.01 11.90
N ALA A 459 -15.09 -7.42 11.46
CA ALA A 459 -16.09 -6.78 12.29
C ALA A 459 -17.46 -7.21 11.80
#